data_AF-M1ZGL3-F1
#
_entry.id   AF-M1ZGL3-F1
#
_cell.length_a   1.000
_cell.length_b   1.000
_cell.length_c   1.000
_cell.angle_alpha   90.00
_cell.angle_beta   90.00
_cell.angle_gamma   90.00
#
_symmetry.space_group_name_H-M   'P 1'
#
loop_
_entity.id
_entity.type
_entity.pdbx_description
1 polymer ?
#
loop_
_entity_poly.entity_id
_entity_poly.type
_entity_poly.pdbx_seq_one_letter_code
_entity_poly.pdbx_strand_id
1 'polypeptide(L)'
;MDTRVEKRKRLKQEKRKKIFKSFIIILILLMLYYGIKVVNTNIIYLDYLKNPIIFKLDLKERKLYLFGESYLIDLKIFKKSP
;
A
#
# COMPACT_ATOMS: atom_id res chain seq x y z
N MET A 1 13.76 12.99 -40.58
CA MET A 1 13.80 14.09 -39.60
C MET A 1 12.47 14.08 -38.88
N ASP A 2 12.39 13.49 -37.67
CA ASP A 2 11.10 13.32 -36.97
C ASP A 2 10.42 14.68 -36.77
N THR A 3 9.17 14.80 -37.22
CA THR A 3 8.42 16.05 -37.13
C THR A 3 8.15 16.39 -35.65
N ARG A 4 8.07 17.69 -35.32
CA ARG A 4 7.74 18.16 -33.96
C ARG A 4 6.47 17.53 -33.39
N VAL A 5 5.55 17.09 -34.25
CA VAL A 5 4.27 16.46 -33.91
C VAL A 5 4.46 15.00 -33.48
N GLU A 6 5.30 14.23 -34.18
CA GLU A 6 5.58 12.82 -33.86
C GLU A 6 6.32 12.68 -32.52
N LYS A 7 7.29 13.57 -32.24
CA LYS A 7 7.98 13.61 -30.94
C LYS A 7 7.00 13.83 -29.78
N ARG A 8 6.03 14.73 -29.92
CA ARG A 8 5.01 14.96 -28.88
C ARG A 8 4.07 13.77 -28.71
N LYS A 9 3.68 13.08 -29.79
CA LYS A 9 2.85 11.87 -29.71
C LYS A 9 3.56 10.75 -28.94
N ARG A 10 4.84 10.50 -29.22
CA ARG A 10 5.66 9.51 -28.49
C ARG A 10 5.77 9.82 -27.00
N LEU A 11 6.10 11.06 -26.65
CA LEU A 11 6.19 11.51 -25.24
C LEU A 11 4.86 11.34 -24.48
N LYS A 12 3.72 11.61 -25.13
CA LYS A 12 2.39 11.39 -24.52
C LYS A 12 2.12 9.91 -24.27
N GLN A 13 2.53 9.02 -25.18
CA GLN A 13 2.36 7.57 -25.03
C GLN A 13 3.22 7.01 -23.89
N GLU A 14 4.48 7.44 -23.79
CA GLU A 14 5.38 7.04 -22.70
C GLU A 14 4.89 7.51 -21.33
N LYS A 15 4.42 8.76 -21.24
CA LYS A 15 3.81 9.28 -20.00
C LYS A 15 2.60 8.45 -19.58
N ARG A 16 1.72 8.07 -20.50
CA ARG A 16 0.56 7.20 -20.21
C ARG A 16 1.00 5.85 -19.66
N LYS A 17 1.99 5.19 -20.29
CA LYS A 17 2.52 3.90 -19.80
C LYS A 17 3.07 4.01 -18.38
N LYS A 18 3.80 5.08 -18.07
CA LYS A 18 4.34 5.33 -16.72
C LYS A 18 3.22 5.52 -15.69
N ILE A 19 2.20 6.30 -16.03
CA ILE A 19 1.04 6.54 -15.16
C ILE A 19 0.27 5.24 -14.92
N PHE A 20 0.02 4.44 -15.95
CA PHE A 20 -0.65 3.13 -15.81
C PHE A 20 0.12 2.18 -14.89
N LYS A 21 1.45 2.12 -15.02
CA LYS A 21 2.28 1.30 -14.13
C LYS A 21 2.14 1.75 -12.67
N SER A 22 2.16 3.06 -12.41
CA SER A 22 1.94 3.60 -11.06
C SER A 22 0.51 3.34 -10.56
N PHE A 23 -0.50 3.44 -11.43
CA PHE A 23 -1.89 3.20 -11.09
C PHE A 23 -2.13 1.75 -10.65
N ILE A 24 -1.52 0.78 -11.32
CA ILE A 24 -1.61 -0.64 -10.94
C ILE A 24 -1.04 -0.86 -9.52
N ILE A 25 0.11 -0.25 -9.21
CA ILE A 25 0.71 -0.37 -7.87
C ILE A 25 -0.23 0.22 -6.79
N ILE A 26 -0.81 1.39 -7.06
CA ILE A 26 -1.77 2.03 -6.15
C ILE A 26 -3.02 1.15 -5.98
N LEU A 27 -3.54 0.58 -7.05
CA LEU A 27 -4.71 -0.30 -7.03
C LEU A 27 -4.47 -1.52 -6.13
N ILE A 28 -3.31 -2.15 -6.25
CA ILE A 28 -2.93 -3.31 -5.42
C ILE A 28 -2.86 -2.90 -3.94
N LEU A 29 -2.26 -1.74 -3.64
CA LEU A 29 -2.20 -1.22 -2.26
C LEU A 29 -3.59 -0.94 -1.68
N LEU A 30 -4.51 -0.40 -2.49
CA LEU A 30 -5.89 -0.16 -2.09
C LEU A 30 -6.65 -1.47 -1.84
N MET A 31 -6.49 -2.48 -2.71
CA MET A 31 -7.10 -3.80 -2.50
C MET A 31 -6.58 -4.46 -1.22
N LEU A 32 -5.27 -4.39 -0.97
CA LEU A 32 -4.66 -4.90 0.26
C LEU A 32 -5.25 -4.22 1.49
N TYR A 33 -5.30 -2.88 1.49
CA TYR A 33 -5.87 -2.11 2.59
C TYR A 33 -7.36 -2.46 2.83
N TYR A 34 -8.14 -2.57 1.76
CA TYR A 34 -9.56 -2.90 1.86
C TYR A 34 -9.78 -4.32 2.36
N GLY A 35 -9.03 -5.31 1.85
CA GLY A 35 -9.10 -6.70 2.29
C GLY A 35 -8.81 -6.83 3.78
N ILE A 36 -7.75 -6.17 4.26
CA ILE A 36 -7.42 -6.12 5.68
C ILE A 36 -8.56 -5.51 6.50
N LYS A 37 -9.15 -4.40 6.03
CA LYS A 37 -10.27 -3.74 6.72
C LYS A 37 -11.49 -4.65 6.84
N VAL A 38 -11.87 -5.31 5.75
CA VAL A 38 -13.02 -6.25 5.73
C VAL A 38 -12.79 -7.41 6.69
N VAL A 39 -11.60 -8.01 6.67
CA VAL A 39 -11.24 -9.10 7.59
C VAL A 39 -11.29 -8.62 9.04
N ASN A 40 -10.79 -7.41 9.34
CA ASN A 40 -10.88 -6.80 10.66
C ASN A 40 -12.33 -6.61 11.13
N THR A 41 -13.22 -6.12 10.26
CA THR A 41 -14.65 -5.96 10.60
C THR A 41 -15.33 -7.31 10.83
N ASN A 42 -15.04 -8.33 10.03
CA ASN A 42 -15.64 -9.66 10.20
C ASN A 42 -15.20 -10.35 11.50
N ILE A 43 -13.95 -10.19 11.93
CA ILE A 43 -13.51 -10.77 13.21
C ILE A 43 -14.13 -10.06 14.41
N ILE A 44 -14.28 -8.72 14.35
CA ILE A 44 -15.05 -7.98 15.37
C ILE A 44 -16.47 -8.53 15.47
N TYR A 45 -17.11 -8.75 14.31
CA TYR A 45 -18.48 -9.24 14.25
C TYR A 45 -18.63 -10.67 14.79
N LEU A 46 -17.62 -11.51 14.58
CA LEU A 46 -17.63 -12.92 15.00
C LEU A 46 -17.18 -13.14 16.45
N ASP A 47 -16.84 -12.08 17.21
CA ASP A 47 -16.36 -12.09 18.61
C ASP A 47 -15.28 -13.15 18.90
N TYR A 48 -14.54 -13.55 17.85
CA TYR A 48 -13.63 -14.71 17.88
C TYR A 48 -12.33 -14.41 18.65
N LEU A 49 -12.06 -13.14 18.94
CA LEU A 49 -10.85 -12.64 19.61
C LEU A 49 -11.22 -11.53 20.61
N LYS A 50 -10.94 -11.74 21.91
CA LYS A 50 -11.10 -10.71 22.97
C LYS A 50 -10.42 -9.37 22.66
N ASN A 51 -9.40 -9.38 21.79
CA ASN A 51 -8.74 -8.19 21.23
C ASN A 51 -8.89 -8.22 19.70
N PRO A 52 -9.87 -7.51 19.13
CA PRO A 52 -10.30 -7.74 17.74
C PRO A 52 -9.42 -7.03 16.70
N ILE A 53 -8.23 -6.58 17.07
CA ILE A 53 -7.32 -5.85 16.18
C ILE A 53 -6.43 -6.86 15.45
N ILE A 54 -6.82 -7.21 14.21
CA ILE A 54 -6.06 -8.14 13.37
C ILE A 54 -4.85 -7.45 12.75
N PHE A 55 -5.03 -6.19 12.34
CA PHE A 55 -3.98 -5.43 11.67
C PHE A 55 -4.22 -3.94 11.95
N LYS A 56 -3.35 -3.34 12.75
CA LYS A 56 -3.31 -1.89 12.94
C LYS A 56 -1.86 -1.42 12.87
N LEU A 57 -1.59 -0.59 11.87
CA LEU A 57 -0.30 0.06 11.70
C LEU A 57 -0.33 1.40 12.43
N ASP A 58 0.37 1.51 13.55
CA ASP A 58 0.59 2.79 14.24
C ASP A 58 1.98 3.32 13.89
N LEU A 59 2.03 4.21 12.89
CA LEU A 59 3.26 4.85 12.43
C LEU A 59 3.83 5.82 13.48
N LYS A 60 2.99 6.36 14.37
CA LYS A 60 3.40 7.32 15.39
C LYS A 60 4.15 6.61 16.51
N GLU A 61 3.65 5.46 16.94
CA GLU A 61 4.30 4.61 17.93
C GLU A 61 5.27 3.59 17.33
N ARG A 62 5.38 3.51 16.00
CA ARG A 62 6.11 2.47 15.26
C ARG A 62 5.71 1.05 15.71
N LYS A 63 4.43 0.83 15.95
CA LYS A 63 3.88 -0.46 16.35
C LYS A 63 2.97 -1.01 15.27
N LEU A 64 3.10 -2.30 15.03
CA LEU A 64 2.23 -3.10 14.20
C LEU A 64 1.46 -4.02 15.12
N TYR A 65 0.16 -3.84 15.24
CA TYR A 65 -0.69 -4.79 15.94
C TYR A 65 -1.13 -5.85 14.94
N LEU A 66 -0.78 -7.12 15.18
CA LEU A 66 -1.21 -8.27 14.40
C LEU A 66 -1.90 -9.28 15.30
N PHE A 67 -3.13 -9.69 14.96
CA PHE A 67 -3.86 -10.75 15.67
C PHE A 67 -3.90 -10.57 17.20
N GLY A 68 -4.04 -9.34 17.70
CA GLY A 68 -4.02 -9.02 19.13
C GLY A 68 -2.63 -8.91 19.77
N GLU A 69 -1.56 -9.28 19.07
CA GLU A 69 -0.17 -9.12 19.49
C GLU A 69 0.40 -7.79 18.95
N SER A 70 1.31 -7.16 19.70
CA SER A 70 1.97 -5.92 19.27
C SER A 70 3.42 -6.16 18.88
N TYR A 71 3.76 -5.86 17.64
CA TYR A 71 5.10 -5.95 17.07
C TYR A 71 5.68 -4.55 16.88
N LEU A 72 6.97 -4.37 17.17
CA LEU A 72 7.68 -3.12 16.86
C LEU A 72 8.14 -3.11 15.41
N ILE A 73 7.82 -2.04 14.69
CA ILE A 73 8.27 -1.83 13.31
C ILE A 73 9.56 -1.01 13.34
N ASP A 74 10.69 -1.66 13.11
CA ASP A 74 11.94 -0.95 12.86
C ASP A 74 12.02 -0.55 11.38
N LEU A 75 11.71 0.72 11.07
CA LEU A 75 11.82 1.30 9.74
C LEU A 75 13.28 1.49 9.26
N LYS A 76 14.30 1.07 10.04
CA LYS A 76 15.70 1.07 9.61
C LYS A 76 15.96 0.32 8.30
N ILE A 77 15.09 -0.61 7.90
CA ILE A 77 15.20 -1.33 6.61
C ILE A 77 15.08 -0.37 5.40
N PHE A 78 14.44 0.79 5.55
CA PHE A 78 14.33 1.80 4.49
C PHE A 78 15.46 2.85 4.50
N LYS A 79 16.45 2.74 5.39
CA LYS A 79 17.63 3.61 5.32
C LYS A 79 18.52 3.14 4.18
N LYS A 80 18.54 3.89 3.07
CA LYS A 80 19.59 3.80 2.08
C LYS A 80 20.92 4.08 2.80
N SER A 81 21.80 3.09 2.83
CA SER A 81 23.16 3.26 3.33
C SER A 81 23.88 4.30 2.44
N PRO A 82 24.66 5.23 3.01
CA PRO A 82 25.49 6.15 2.23
C PRO A 82 26.50 5.42 1.36
#